data_AF-A0A078IRS5-F1
#
_entry.id   AF-A0A078IRS5-F1
#
_cell.length_a   1.000
_cell.length_b   1.000
_cell.length_c   1.000
_cell.angle_alpha   90.00
_cell.angle_beta   90.00
_cell.angle_gamma   90.00
#
_symmetry.space_group_name_H-M   'P 1'
#
loop_
_entity.id
_entity.type
_entity.pdbx_description
1 polymer ?
#
loop_
_entity_poly.entity_id
_entity_poly.type
_entity_poly.pdbx_seq_one_letter_code
_entity_poly.pdbx_strand_id
1 'polypeptide(L)' 'MQSEVILLGQLKHPNPVKLIGYCCEEEEIVLIYEFMPRGSLENHLFKRISISLPWVTRFKIAVAAAKGLAFFA' A
#
# COMPACT_ATOMS: atom_id res chain seq x y z
N MET A 1 -13.21 18.47 2.73
CA MET A 1 -12.57 17.98 1.49
C MET A 1 -11.06 18.22 1.43
N GLN A 2 -10.49 19.35 1.89
CA GLN A 2 -9.02 19.52 1.92
C GLN A 2 -8.30 18.60 2.94
N SER A 3 -9.02 18.11 3.96
CA SER A 3 -8.46 17.33 5.07
C SER A 3 -7.86 15.99 4.63
N GLU A 4 -8.42 15.34 3.60
CA GLU A 4 -7.98 14.01 3.16
C GLU A 4 -6.64 14.08 2.40
N VAL A 5 -6.48 15.08 1.54
CA VAL A 5 -5.21 15.36 0.84
C VAL A 5 -4.12 15.80 1.83
N ILE A 6 -4.47 16.62 2.83
CA ILE A 6 -3.54 17.00 3.89
C ILE A 6 -3.16 15.78 4.74
N LEU A 7 -4.10 14.90 5.07
CA LEU A 7 -3.83 13.65 5.80
C LEU A 7 -2.90 12.73 4.98
N LEU A 8 -3.16 12.56 3.69
CA LEU A 8 -2.34 11.76 2.78
C LEU A 8 -0.92 12.34 2.59
N GLY A 9 -0.79 13.68 2.57
CA GLY A 9 0.50 14.37 2.55
C GLY A 9 1.24 14.36 3.89
N GLN A 10 0.51 14.28 5.02
CA GLN A 10 1.04 14.22 6.39
C GLN A 10 1.36 12.79 6.83
N LEU A 11 0.82 11.77 6.16
CA LEU A 11 1.17 10.37 6.30
C LEU A 11 2.58 10.12 5.73
N LYS A 12 3.59 10.75 6.35
CA LYS A 12 5.02 10.41 6.20
C LYS A 12 5.33 9.12 6.95
N HIS A 13 4.51 8.09 6.77
CA HIS A 13 5.02 6.74 6.90
C HIS A 13 5.82 6.45 5.63
N PRO A 14 6.87 5.61 5.67
CA PRO A 14 7.37 4.97 4.46
C PRO A 14 6.25 4.11 3.89
N ASN A 15 5.30 4.74 3.20
CA ASN A 15 4.17 4.10 2.56
C ASN A 15 4.78 2.95 1.73
N PRO A 16 4.34 1.69 1.90
CA PRO A 16 4.94 0.59 1.13
C PRO A 16 4.76 0.80 -0.38
N VAL A 17 3.82 1.68 -0.77
CA VAL A 17 3.63 2.15 -2.14
C VAL A 17 3.69 3.69 -2.16
N LYS A 18 4.66 4.24 -2.89
CA LYS A 18 4.92 5.68 -2.95
C LYS A 18 3.76 6.42 -3.63
N LEU A 19 3.22 7.45 -2.97
CA LEU A 19 2.33 8.42 -3.63
C LEU A 19 3.20 9.32 -4.54
N ILE A 20 2.90 9.34 -5.83
CA ILE A 20 3.59 10.16 -6.84
C ILE A 20 2.93 11.52 -6.96
N GLY A 21 1.60 11.59 -6.85
CA GLY A 21 0.84 12.82 -6.94
C GLY A 21 -0.65 12.62 -6.72
N TYR A 22 -1.41 13.69 -6.83
CA TYR A 22 -2.87 13.65 -6.77
C TYR A 22 -3.47 14.70 -7.72
N CYS A 23 -4.69 14.47 -8.16
CA CYS A 23 -5.54 15.45 -8.83
C CYS A 23 -6.79 15.70 -7.98
N CYS A 24 -7.28 16.94 -7.94
CA CYS A 24 -8.50 17.31 -7.23
C CYS A 24 -9.30 18.28 -8.10
N GLU A 25 -10.40 17.81 -8.68
CA GLU A 25 -11.30 18.60 -9.54
C GLU A 25 -12.74 18.29 -9.17
N GLU A 26 -13.59 19.31 -9.06
CA GLU A 26 -15.05 19.16 -8.90
C GLU A 26 -15.50 18.09 -7.87
N GLU A 27 -14.86 18.06 -6.70
CA GLU A 27 -15.09 17.09 -5.60
C GLU A 27 -14.55 15.66 -5.83
N GLU A 28 -13.98 15.38 -6.99
CA GLU A 28 -13.24 14.14 -7.27
C GLU A 28 -11.78 14.25 -6.82
N ILE A 29 -11.29 13.25 -6.08
CA ILE A 29 -9.89 13.12 -5.70
C ILE A 29 -9.31 11.88 -6.39
N VAL A 30 -8.32 12.10 -7.25
CA VAL A 30 -7.57 11.03 -7.92
C VAL A 30 -6.18 10.93 -7.30
N LEU A 31 -5.79 9.73 -6.86
CA LEU A 31 -4.48 9.47 -6.26
C LEU A 31 -3.61 8.67 -7.22
N ILE A 32 -2.40 9.18 -7.47
CA ILE A 32 -1.43 8.58 -8.38
C ILE A 32 -0.34 7.91 -7.54
N TYR A 33 -0.29 6.58 -7.58
CA TYR A 33 0.69 5.77 -6.84
C TYR A 33 1.68 5.08 -7.78
N GLU A 34 2.84 4.71 -7.23
CA GLU A 34 3.76 3.79 -7.89
C GLU A 34 3.08 2.45 -8.21
N PHE A 35 3.30 1.94 -9.41
CA PHE A 35 2.68 0.70 -9.87
C PHE A 35 3.29 -0.52 -9.15
N MET A 36 2.43 -1.44 -8.71
CA MET A 36 2.82 -2.67 -8.02
C MET A 36 2.69 -3.89 -8.96
N PRO A 37 3.75 -4.28 -9.69
CA PRO A 37 3.64 -5.26 -10.79
C PRO A 37 3.28 -6.68 -10.34
N ARG A 38 3.48 -6.99 -9.04
CA ARG A 38 3.17 -8.31 -8.48
C ARG A 38 1.73 -8.42 -7.97
N GLY A 39 0.92 -7.37 -8.05
CA GLY A 39 -0.45 -7.38 -7.56
C GLY A 39 -0.57 -7.63 -6.04
N SER A 40 -1.74 -8.06 -5.59
CA SER A 40 -2.04 -8.22 -4.17
C SER A 40 -1.49 -9.53 -3.59
N LEU A 41 -1.23 -9.55 -2.28
CA LEU A 41 -0.82 -10.77 -1.56
C LEU A 41 -1.85 -11.91 -1.72
N GLU A 42 -3.14 -11.58 -1.79
CA GLU A 42 -4.22 -12.54 -2.04
C GLU A 42 -3.99 -13.35 -3.33
N ASN A 43 -3.51 -12.68 -4.40
CA ASN A 43 -3.21 -13.34 -5.67
C ASN A 43 -2.08 -14.39 -5.54
N HIS A 44 -1.19 -14.23 -4.55
CA HIS A 44 -0.07 -15.15 -4.28
C HIS A 44 -0.40 -16.21 -3.23
N LEU A 45 -1.44 -16.00 -2.44
CA LEU A 45 -1.87 -16.93 -1.38
C LEU A 45 -2.98 -17.86 -1.82
N PHE A 46 -3.95 -17.36 -2.59
CA PHE A 46 -5.21 -18.06 -2.84
C PHE A 46 -5.49 -18.30 -4.32
N LYS A 47 -4.97 -17.45 -5.22
CA LYS A 47 -5.17 -17.64 -6.66
C LYS A 47 -4.06 -18.54 -7.22
N ARG A 48 -4.43 -19.56 -8.01
CA ARG A 48 -3.48 -20.43 -8.75
C ARG A 48 -2.77 -19.73 -9.92
N ILE A 49 -2.77 -18.40 -9.94
CA ILE A 49 -2.22 -17.58 -11.02
C ILE A 49 -0.70 -17.41 -10.86
N SER A 50 -0.17 -17.59 -9.65
CA SER A 50 1.25 -17.38 -9.35
C SER A 50 1.85 -18.48 -8.47
N ILE A 51 3.17 -18.55 -8.44
CA ILE A 51 3.93 -19.48 -7.59
C ILE A 51 3.65 -19.12 -6.12
N SER A 52 3.20 -20.11 -5.35
CA SER A 52 2.95 -19.96 -3.92
C SER A 52 4.19 -19.43 -3.18
N LEU A 53 4.00 -18.38 -2.37
CA LEU A 53 5.08 -17.78 -1.59
C LEU A 53 5.61 -18.77 -0.53
N PRO A 54 6.95 -18.96 -0.43
CA PRO A 54 7.56 -19.73 0.65
C PRO A 54 7.17 -19.18 2.03
N TRP A 55 7.09 -20.06 3.03
CA TRP A 55 6.64 -19.68 4.38
C TRP A 55 7.51 -18.58 5.01
N VAL A 56 8.83 -18.65 4.82
CA VAL A 56 9.77 -17.62 5.26
C VAL A 56 9.42 -16.23 4.67
N THR A 57 9.02 -16.18 3.40
CA THR A 57 8.62 -14.92 2.76
C THR A 57 7.31 -14.40 3.34
N ARG A 58 6.32 -15.27 3.58
CA ARG A 58 5.05 -14.89 4.22
C ARG A 58 5.28 -14.31 5.61
N PHE A 59 6.15 -14.92 6.40
CA PHE A 59 6.52 -14.43 7.73
C PHE A 59 7.19 -13.05 7.67
N LYS A 60 8.11 -12.83 6.72
CA LYS A 60 8.72 -11.50 6.49
C LYS A 60 7.69 -10.44 6.14
N ILE A 61 6.71 -10.77 5.30
CA ILE A 61 5.61 -9.86 4.95
C ILE A 61 4.77 -9.50 6.19
N ALA A 62 4.40 -10.50 7.01
CA ALA A 62 3.64 -10.27 8.23
C ALA A 62 4.40 -9.36 9.23
N VAL A 63 5.70 -9.61 9.45
CA VAL A 63 6.55 -8.78 10.31
C VAL A 63 6.67 -7.36 9.75
N ALA A 64 6.86 -7.19 8.44
CA ALA A 64 6.92 -5.87 7.82
C ALA A 64 5.60 -5.09 7.97
N ALA A 65 4.46 -5.75 7.79
CA ALA A 65 3.15 -5.15 8.00
C ALA A 65 2.94 -4.74 9.47
N ALA A 66 3.30 -5.60 10.42
CA ALA A 66 3.22 -5.29 11.85
C ALA A 66 4.10 -4.09 12.23
N LYS A 67 5.32 -3.99 11.70
CA LYS A 67 6.19 -2.82 11.88
C LYS A 67 5.57 -1.55 11.32
N GLY A 68 4.93 -1.64 10.15
CA GLY A 68 4.25 -0.49 9.56
C GLY A 68 3.05 -0.03 10.40
N LEU A 69 2.23 -0.97 10.86
CA LEU A 69 1.12 -0.67 11.78
C LEU A 69 1.61 -0.03 13.09
N ALA A 70 2.72 -0.52 13.64
CA ALA A 70 3.31 0.03 14.85
C ALA A 70 3.86 1.46 14.71
N PHE A 71 4.08 1.96 13.49
CA PHE A 71 4.46 3.36 13.26
C PHE A 71 3.26 4.31 13.33
N PHE A 72 2.05 3.80 13.05
CA PHE A 72 0.80 4.56 13.10
C PHE A 72 0.07 4.48 14.45
N ALA A 73 0.54 3.60 15.34
CA ALA A 73 0.03 3.42 16.70
C ALA A 73 0.80 4.31 17.68
#